data_AF-E0LU51-F1
#
_entry.id   AF-E0LU51-F1
#
_cell.length_a   1.000
_cell.length_b   1.000
_cell.length_c   1.000
_cell.angle_alpha   90.00
_cell.angle_beta   90.00
_cell.angle_gamma   90.00
#
_symmetry.space_group_name_H-M   'P 1'
#
loop_
_entity.id
_entity.type
_entity.pdbx_description
1 polymer ?
#
loop_
_entity_poly.entity_id
_entity_poly.type
_entity_poly.pdbx_seq_one_letter_code
_entity_poly.pdbx_strand_id
1 'polypeptide(L)'
;MLTSTQRDKLKNIFNHRAKMKTINSFLSLQEPAGPEQILELRRLSDNDYFFVPVMPERKVNIPKPHGRFLFVIPSFSPGKVFCGVPDGYRTFASDIIKPIQGHTSICLDKDVFFAGEVDFINGVLKSWSNNSGHYMPKAELIDINFIPAVKLLLPKSKFNEIF
;
A
#
# COMPACT_ATOMS: atom_id res chain seq x y z
N MET A 1 -0.18 -29.50 15.91
CA MET A 1 -1.63 -29.24 15.73
C MET A 1 -1.95 -27.82 16.19
N LEU A 2 -2.93 -27.15 15.57
CA LEU A 2 -3.38 -25.81 15.98
C LEU A 2 -4.30 -25.89 17.20
N THR A 3 -4.17 -24.93 18.12
CA THR A 3 -5.10 -24.72 19.24
C THR A 3 -6.50 -24.30 18.74
N SER A 4 -7.53 -24.42 19.58
CA SER A 4 -8.87 -23.89 19.27
C SER A 4 -8.83 -22.39 18.96
N THR A 5 -8.14 -21.61 19.79
CA THR A 5 -7.97 -20.17 19.60
C THR A 5 -7.29 -19.83 18.27
N GLN A 6 -6.27 -20.59 17.85
CA GLN A 6 -5.63 -20.39 16.56
C GLN A 6 -6.57 -20.72 15.39
N ARG A 7 -7.39 -21.78 15.51
CA ARG A 7 -8.41 -22.13 14.52
C ARG A 7 -9.47 -21.05 14.38
N ASP A 8 -9.94 -20.48 15.48
CA ASP A 8 -10.93 -19.39 15.46
C ASP A 8 -10.36 -18.12 14.81
N LYS A 9 -9.11 -17.76 15.14
CA LYS A 9 -8.41 -16.65 14.48
C LYS A 9 -8.30 -16.86 12.97
N LEU A 10 -7.93 -18.07 12.53
CA LEU A 10 -7.86 -18.39 11.10
C LEU A 10 -9.23 -18.31 10.43
N LYS A 11 -10.27 -18.89 11.05
CA LYS A 11 -11.64 -18.83 10.53
C LYS A 11 -12.10 -17.38 10.35
N ASN A 12 -11.81 -16.52 11.32
CA ASN A 12 -12.12 -15.09 11.23
C ASN A 12 -11.38 -14.41 10.06
N ILE A 13 -10.11 -14.73 9.84
CA ILE A 13 -9.34 -14.19 8.70
C ILE A 13 -9.94 -14.66 7.36
N PHE A 14 -10.28 -15.95 7.22
CA PHE A 14 -10.89 -16.47 5.99
C PHE A 14 -12.26 -15.86 5.74
N ASN A 15 -13.10 -15.74 6.76
CA ASN A 15 -14.41 -15.10 6.66
C ASN A 15 -14.31 -13.62 6.30
N HIS A 16 -13.30 -12.91 6.83
CA HIS A 16 -13.02 -11.53 6.45
C HIS A 16 -12.63 -11.46 4.98
N ARG A 17 -11.67 -12.29 4.54
CA ARG A 17 -11.22 -12.34 3.14
C ARG A 17 -12.36 -12.57 2.15
N ALA A 18 -13.32 -13.45 2.49
CA ALA A 18 -14.47 -13.73 1.64
C ALA A 18 -15.41 -12.52 1.45
N LYS A 19 -15.34 -11.50 2.32
CA LYS A 19 -16.18 -10.30 2.27
C LYS A 19 -15.48 -9.09 1.64
N MET A 20 -14.19 -9.21 1.33
CA MET A 20 -13.43 -8.11 0.76
C MET A 20 -13.96 -7.75 -0.62
N LYS A 21 -13.95 -6.46 -0.94
CA LYS A 21 -14.47 -5.90 -2.19
C LYS A 21 -13.34 -5.28 -2.99
N THR A 22 -13.16 -5.75 -4.22
CA THR A 22 -12.19 -5.13 -5.13
C THR A 22 -12.74 -3.83 -5.71
N ILE A 23 -11.81 -2.98 -6.14
CA ILE A 23 -12.05 -1.69 -6.75
C ILE A 23 -11.34 -1.69 -8.09
N ASN A 24 -12.07 -1.36 -9.14
CA ASN A 24 -11.56 -1.27 -10.49
C ASN A 24 -11.17 0.18 -10.76
N SER A 25 -10.12 0.38 -11.54
CA SER A 25 -9.80 1.71 -12.04
C SER A 25 -10.81 2.09 -13.12
N PHE A 26 -11.38 3.30 -13.04
CA PHE A 26 -12.36 3.75 -14.02
C PHE A 26 -11.75 4.30 -15.32
N LEU A 27 -10.43 4.54 -15.34
CA LEU A 27 -9.65 4.99 -16.51
C LEU A 27 -8.16 4.97 -16.14
N SER A 28 -7.30 4.36 -16.94
CA SER A 28 -5.85 4.61 -16.88
C SER A 28 -5.13 3.92 -18.05
N LEU A 29 -4.41 4.71 -18.85
CA LEU A 29 -3.27 4.29 -19.67
C LEU A 29 -2.02 4.82 -18.96
N GLN A 30 -1.72 4.32 -17.75
CA GLN A 30 -0.45 4.62 -17.09
C GLN A 30 0.58 3.57 -17.51
N GLU A 31 1.83 4.00 -17.75
CA GLU A 31 2.89 3.04 -18.01
C GLU A 31 3.10 2.14 -16.79
N PRO A 32 3.14 0.81 -16.99
CA PRO A 32 3.50 -0.14 -15.95
C PRO A 32 4.81 0.23 -15.25
N ALA A 33 4.80 0.24 -13.92
CA ALA A 33 6.03 0.44 -13.16
C ALA A 33 6.95 -0.77 -13.32
N GLY A 34 8.25 -0.52 -13.52
CA GLY A 34 9.28 -1.54 -13.41
C GLY A 34 9.38 -2.11 -11.99
N PRO A 35 9.81 -3.37 -11.80
CA PRO A 35 9.92 -3.97 -10.48
C PRO A 35 10.80 -3.20 -9.47
N GLU A 36 11.80 -2.46 -9.98
CA GLU A 36 12.68 -1.59 -9.19
C GLU A 36 12.01 -0.30 -8.69
N GLN A 37 10.87 0.06 -9.29
CA GLN A 37 10.10 1.25 -8.93
C GLN A 37 9.04 0.95 -7.85
N ILE A 38 8.81 -0.34 -7.56
CA ILE A 38 7.80 -0.79 -6.61
C ILE A 38 8.47 -1.31 -5.34
N LEU A 39 8.02 -0.77 -4.21
CA LEU A 39 8.51 -1.12 -2.88
C LEU A 39 7.38 -1.71 -2.03
N GLU A 40 7.64 -2.78 -1.31
CA GLU A 40 6.75 -3.26 -0.24
C GLU A 40 7.00 -2.46 1.03
N LEU A 41 5.94 -1.85 1.57
CA LEU A 41 5.99 -1.18 2.87
C LEU A 41 5.97 -2.22 3.98
N ARG A 42 6.95 -2.12 4.89
CA ARG A 42 7.03 -2.94 6.11
C ARG A 42 7.23 -2.09 7.34
N ARG A 43 7.00 -2.73 8.49
CA ARG A 43 7.10 -2.09 9.80
C ARG A 43 7.76 -3.04 10.80
N LEU A 44 8.81 -2.59 11.49
CA LEU A 44 9.44 -3.33 12.59
C LEU A 44 8.75 -3.03 13.93
N SER A 45 8.37 -1.78 14.16
CA SER A 45 7.68 -1.31 15.36
C SER A 45 6.77 -0.13 15.05
N ASP A 46 5.98 0.38 16.01
CA ASP A 46 4.97 1.43 15.77
C ASP A 46 5.45 2.66 14.98
N ASN A 47 6.74 3.00 15.08
CA ASN A 47 7.33 4.17 14.46
C ASN A 47 8.53 3.85 13.56
N ASP A 48 8.72 2.59 13.17
CA ASP A 48 9.85 2.17 12.36
C ASP A 48 9.37 1.45 11.10
N TYR A 49 9.12 2.26 10.06
CA TYR A 49 8.76 1.79 8.73
C TYR A 49 9.99 1.78 7.83
N PHE A 50 10.01 0.79 6.94
CA PHE A 50 11.04 0.62 5.95
C PHE A 50 10.44 0.03 4.67
N PHE A 51 11.17 0.19 3.57
CA PHE A 51 10.81 -0.38 2.29
C PHE A 51 11.64 -1.63 2.00
N VAL A 52 11.07 -2.55 1.23
CA VAL A 52 11.75 -3.73 0.68
C VAL A 52 11.45 -3.79 -0.82
N PRO A 53 12.40 -4.10 -1.71
CA PRO A 53 12.09 -4.21 -3.12
C PRO A 53 11.20 -5.43 -3.34
N VAL A 54 10.25 -5.33 -4.27
CA VAL A 54 9.39 -6.48 -4.61
C VAL A 54 10.19 -7.62 -5.25
N MET A 55 11.34 -7.31 -5.88
CA MET A 55 12.33 -8.26 -6.40
C MET A 55 13.68 -8.11 -5.68
N PRO A 56 13.93 -8.85 -4.58
CA PRO A 56 15.13 -8.70 -3.75
C PRO A 56 16.44 -9.09 -4.47
N GLU A 57 16.36 -9.91 -5.51
CA GLU A 57 17.50 -10.29 -6.35
C GLU A 57 18.10 -9.13 -7.17
N ARG A 58 17.38 -8.01 -7.30
CA ARG A 58 17.91 -6.79 -7.92
C ARG A 58 18.53 -5.88 -6.87
N LYS A 59 19.79 -5.49 -7.08
CA LYS A 59 20.44 -4.44 -6.27
C LYS A 59 19.78 -3.09 -6.57
N VAL A 60 18.79 -2.73 -5.77
CA VAL A 60 18.13 -1.42 -5.81
C VAL A 60 18.50 -0.66 -4.55
N ASN A 61 18.87 0.61 -4.70
CA ASN A 61 19.03 1.49 -3.54
C ASN A 61 17.64 1.78 -2.98
N ILE A 62 17.43 1.45 -1.71
CA ILE A 62 16.12 1.60 -1.08
C ILE A 62 16.12 2.92 -0.30
N PRO A 63 15.26 3.88 -0.65
CA PRO A 63 15.14 5.10 0.12
C PRO A 63 14.57 4.79 1.51
N LYS A 64 14.97 5.57 2.52
CA LYS A 64 14.25 5.59 3.78
C LYS A 64 12.85 6.18 3.54
N PRO A 65 11.77 5.68 4.18
CA PRO A 65 10.45 6.32 4.06
C PRO A 65 10.48 7.75 4.59
N HIS A 66 10.48 8.71 3.67
CA HIS A 66 10.42 10.13 3.98
C HIS A 66 9.81 10.90 2.80
N GLY A 67 8.81 11.72 3.08
CA GLY A 67 7.98 12.37 2.07
C GLY A 67 6.75 11.55 1.71
N ARG A 68 6.16 11.90 0.58
CA ARG A 68 4.92 11.33 0.06
C ARG A 68 5.18 10.17 -0.87
N PHE A 69 4.38 9.12 -0.75
CA PHE A 69 4.37 7.99 -1.68
C PHE A 69 2.93 7.64 -2.05
N LEU A 70 2.76 7.11 -3.25
CA LEU A 70 1.52 6.43 -3.63
C LEU A 70 1.53 5.04 -3.03
N PHE A 71 0.38 4.52 -2.63
CA PHE A 71 0.27 3.12 -2.22
C PHE A 71 -0.95 2.41 -2.82
N VAL A 72 -0.83 1.11 -2.98
CA VAL A 72 -1.93 0.20 -3.33
C VAL A 72 -1.90 -1.04 -2.45
N ILE A 73 -3.08 -1.58 -2.16
CA ILE A 73 -3.28 -2.92 -1.62
C ILE A 73 -3.82 -3.77 -2.78
N PRO A 74 -2.98 -4.52 -3.49
CA PRO A 74 -3.42 -5.24 -4.68
C PRO A 74 -4.39 -6.38 -4.33
N SER A 75 -5.36 -6.63 -5.21
CA SER A 75 -6.32 -7.74 -5.06
C SER A 75 -5.65 -9.12 -4.96
N PHE A 76 -4.54 -9.30 -5.67
CA PHE A 76 -3.74 -10.54 -5.66
C PHE A 76 -2.83 -10.68 -4.42
N SER A 77 -2.69 -9.64 -3.59
CA SER A 77 -1.89 -9.69 -2.36
C SER A 77 -2.50 -8.86 -1.23
N PRO A 78 -3.64 -9.26 -0.66
CA PRO A 78 -4.44 -8.48 0.30
C PRO A 78 -3.73 -8.10 1.61
N GLY A 79 -2.60 -8.73 1.92
CA GLY A 79 -1.80 -8.46 3.12
C GLY A 79 -0.60 -7.55 2.89
N LYS A 80 -0.38 -7.11 1.65
CA LYS A 80 0.76 -6.30 1.26
C LYS A 80 0.32 -4.90 0.88
N VAL A 81 1.17 -3.93 1.22
CA VAL A 81 1.04 -2.54 0.80
C VAL A 81 2.22 -2.26 -0.11
N PHE A 82 1.95 -2.00 -1.38
CA PHE A 82 2.97 -1.61 -2.35
C PHE A 82 2.98 -0.12 -2.52
N CYS A 83 4.17 0.45 -2.62
CA CYS A 83 4.41 1.88 -2.71
C CYS A 83 5.26 2.22 -3.92
N GLY A 84 5.10 3.44 -4.42
CA GLY A 84 5.95 4.02 -5.44
C GLY A 84 6.08 5.52 -5.27
N VAL A 85 7.17 6.08 -5.82
CA VAL A 85 7.43 7.52 -5.80
C VAL A 85 6.60 8.17 -6.91
N PRO A 86 5.65 9.07 -6.62
CA PRO A 86 4.86 9.70 -7.67
C PRO A 86 5.72 10.63 -8.54
N ASP A 87 5.45 10.63 -9.85
CA ASP A 87 6.00 11.62 -10.76
C ASP A 87 5.49 13.03 -10.43
N GLY A 88 6.31 14.04 -10.69
CA GLY A 88 6.00 15.45 -10.39
C GLY A 88 6.22 15.88 -8.93
N TYR A 89 6.49 14.97 -7.99
CA TYR A 89 6.89 15.32 -6.63
C TYR A 89 8.41 15.18 -6.48
N ARG A 90 9.12 16.30 -6.35
CA ARG A 90 10.54 16.26 -5.94
C ARG A 90 10.61 15.79 -4.49
N THR A 91 11.03 14.54 -4.31
CA THR A 91 11.28 13.95 -3.00
C THR A 91 12.72 13.49 -2.94
N PHE A 92 13.32 13.37 -1.75
CA PHE A 92 14.63 12.71 -1.62
C PHE A 92 14.62 11.29 -2.21
N ALA A 93 13.46 10.63 -2.25
CA ALA A 93 13.30 9.32 -2.85
C ALA A 93 13.37 9.33 -4.39
N SER A 94 12.95 10.42 -5.06
CA SER A 94 13.02 10.52 -6.53
C SER A 94 14.45 10.59 -7.07
N ASP A 95 15.43 10.96 -6.23
CA ASP A 95 16.86 10.91 -6.59
C ASP A 95 17.44 9.49 -6.48
N ILE A 96 16.71 8.56 -5.85
CA ILE A 96 17.16 7.19 -5.56
C ILE A 96 16.42 6.18 -6.45
N ILE A 97 15.11 6.37 -6.66
CA ILE A 97 14.25 5.49 -7.46
C ILE A 97 13.49 6.32 -8.48
N LYS A 98 13.41 5.78 -9.71
CA LYS A 98 12.66 6.40 -10.81
C LYS A 98 11.17 6.55 -10.44
N PRO A 99 10.59 7.77 -10.58
CA PRO A 99 9.17 7.99 -10.31
C PRO A 99 8.22 7.17 -11.21
N ILE A 100 7.00 6.96 -10.73
CA ILE A 100 5.91 6.28 -11.42
C ILE A 100 4.77 7.24 -11.76
N GLN A 101 4.03 6.95 -12.82
CA GLN A 101 2.95 7.84 -13.28
C GLN A 101 1.73 7.86 -12.34
N GLY A 102 1.45 6.77 -11.63
CA GLY A 102 0.40 6.75 -10.62
C GLY A 102 0.11 5.37 -10.03
N HIS A 103 -1.05 5.23 -9.37
CA HIS A 103 -1.43 4.02 -8.64
C HIS A 103 -1.57 2.78 -9.51
N THR A 104 -2.11 2.93 -10.73
CA THR A 104 -2.31 1.80 -11.65
C THR A 104 -0.98 1.28 -12.22
N SER A 105 0.05 2.13 -12.33
CA SER A 105 1.42 1.69 -12.62
C SER A 105 1.90 0.62 -11.64
N ILE A 106 1.52 0.70 -10.35
CA ILE A 106 1.97 -0.24 -9.30
C ILE A 106 1.31 -1.61 -9.43
N CYS A 107 0.03 -1.67 -9.79
CA CYS A 107 -0.73 -2.92 -9.86
C CYS A 107 -0.90 -3.48 -11.28
N LEU A 108 -0.30 -2.85 -12.30
CA LEU A 108 -0.40 -3.25 -13.71
C LEU A 108 -1.87 -3.25 -14.19
N ASP A 109 -2.59 -2.15 -13.91
CA ASP A 109 -4.03 -1.96 -14.18
C ASP A 109 -4.97 -3.01 -13.55
N LYS A 110 -4.49 -3.79 -12.58
CA LYS A 110 -5.31 -4.77 -11.86
C LYS A 110 -6.14 -4.12 -10.76
N ASP A 111 -7.21 -4.80 -10.36
CA ASP A 111 -8.03 -4.39 -9.25
C ASP A 111 -7.22 -4.30 -7.94
N VAL A 112 -7.64 -3.38 -7.08
CA VAL A 112 -7.07 -3.17 -5.75
C VAL A 112 -8.14 -3.33 -4.69
N PHE A 113 -7.74 -3.64 -3.47
CA PHE A 113 -8.61 -3.52 -2.30
C PHE A 113 -8.64 -2.11 -1.74
N PHE A 114 -7.57 -1.35 -1.96
CA PHE A 114 -7.47 0.06 -1.60
C PHE A 114 -6.29 0.71 -2.32
N ALA A 115 -6.35 2.02 -2.50
CA ALA A 115 -5.27 2.83 -3.03
C ALA A 115 -5.31 4.22 -2.38
N GLY A 116 -4.17 4.89 -2.32
CA GLY A 116 -4.12 6.22 -1.72
C GLY A 116 -2.71 6.78 -1.64
N GLU A 117 -2.54 7.77 -0.78
CA GLU A 117 -1.24 8.37 -0.49
C GLU A 117 -0.85 8.11 0.97
N VAL A 118 0.45 7.98 1.21
CA VAL A 118 1.07 7.87 2.53
C VAL A 118 2.14 8.94 2.67
N ASP A 119 2.17 9.61 3.82
CA ASP A 119 3.15 10.63 4.15
C ASP A 119 4.01 10.19 5.34
N PHE A 120 5.32 10.18 5.14
CA PHE A 120 6.31 9.78 6.15
C PHE A 120 7.24 10.93 6.55
N ILE A 121 7.60 10.97 7.83
CA ILE A 121 8.72 11.80 8.32
C ILE A 121 9.72 10.87 9.00
N ASN A 122 10.92 10.76 8.41
CA ASN A 122 12.05 10.01 8.96
C ASN A 122 11.73 8.54 9.34
N GLY A 123 10.95 7.82 8.54
CA GLY A 123 10.55 6.43 8.79
C GLY A 123 9.27 6.30 9.63
N VAL A 124 8.67 7.42 10.07
CA VAL A 124 7.43 7.42 10.85
C VAL A 124 6.26 7.78 9.95
N LEU A 125 5.25 6.92 9.88
CA LEU A 125 3.99 7.23 9.20
C LEU A 125 3.29 8.40 9.92
N LYS A 126 3.06 9.50 9.21
CA LYS A 126 2.35 10.67 9.75
C LYS A 126 0.87 10.64 9.41
N SER A 127 0.54 10.41 8.16
CA SER A 127 -0.82 10.32 7.66
C SER A 127 -0.91 9.42 6.45
N TRP A 128 -2.11 8.96 6.16
CA TRP A 128 -2.44 8.33 4.90
C TRP A 128 -3.89 8.66 4.51
N SER A 129 -4.19 8.57 3.23
CA SER A 129 -5.49 8.96 2.68
C SER A 129 -5.99 7.96 1.64
N ASN A 130 -7.20 8.19 1.13
CA ASN A 130 -7.78 7.52 -0.03
C ASN A 130 -7.51 8.28 -1.35
N ASN A 131 -6.62 9.28 -1.35
CA ASN A 131 -6.30 10.07 -2.54
C ASN A 131 -5.60 9.21 -3.59
N SER A 132 -6.36 8.70 -4.56
CA SER A 132 -5.86 7.71 -5.52
C SER A 132 -6.29 7.95 -6.96
N GLY A 133 -6.84 9.14 -7.23
CA GLY A 133 -7.27 9.55 -8.56
C GLY A 133 -8.36 8.63 -9.12
N HIS A 134 -7.98 7.56 -9.81
CA HIS A 134 -8.89 6.70 -10.57
C HIS A 134 -9.51 5.55 -9.77
N TYR A 135 -9.00 5.23 -8.58
CA TYR A 135 -9.60 4.20 -7.71
C TYR A 135 -10.60 4.76 -6.71
N MET A 136 -10.37 5.97 -6.18
CA MET A 136 -11.20 6.70 -5.19
C MET A 136 -11.91 5.77 -4.18
N PRO A 137 -11.19 4.97 -3.37
CA PRO A 137 -11.82 4.09 -2.42
C PRO A 137 -12.62 4.90 -1.40
N LYS A 138 -13.85 4.47 -1.15
CA LYS A 138 -14.65 4.97 -0.03
C LYS A 138 -14.01 4.57 1.30
N ALA A 139 -14.04 5.46 2.30
CA ALA A 139 -13.47 5.17 3.62
C ALA A 139 -14.07 3.93 4.30
N GLU A 140 -15.33 3.59 4.02
CA GLU A 140 -16.00 2.39 4.52
C GLU A 140 -15.25 1.08 4.14
N LEU A 141 -14.50 1.10 3.04
CA LEU A 141 -13.72 -0.04 2.59
C LEU A 141 -12.53 -0.34 3.51
N ILE A 142 -12.10 0.58 4.37
CA ILE A 142 -11.05 0.31 5.37
C ILE A 142 -11.52 -0.81 6.31
N ASP A 143 -12.76 -0.73 6.80
CA ASP A 143 -13.28 -1.70 7.75
C ASP A 143 -13.55 -3.07 7.08
N ILE A 144 -13.86 -3.05 5.78
CA ILE A 144 -14.18 -4.24 4.99
C ILE A 144 -12.92 -4.92 4.43
N ASN A 145 -11.94 -4.16 3.96
CA ASN A 145 -10.81 -4.69 3.19
C ASN A 145 -9.52 -4.81 4.00
N PHE A 146 -9.37 -4.11 5.13
CA PHE A 146 -8.11 -4.16 5.87
C PHE A 146 -8.09 -5.37 6.80
N ILE A 147 -7.30 -6.37 6.43
CA ILE A 147 -6.95 -7.48 7.33
C ILE A 147 -6.00 -6.98 8.44
N PRO A 148 -5.84 -7.71 9.56
CA PRO A 148 -5.02 -7.25 10.69
C PRO A 148 -3.61 -6.79 10.32
N ALA A 149 -2.94 -7.49 9.40
CA ALA A 149 -1.60 -7.11 8.93
C ALA A 149 -1.58 -5.71 8.29
N VAL A 150 -2.57 -5.39 7.45
CA VAL A 150 -2.70 -4.07 6.84
C VAL A 150 -3.04 -3.00 7.88
N LYS A 151 -3.92 -3.31 8.85
CA LYS A 151 -4.28 -2.37 9.93
C LYS A 151 -3.07 -1.95 10.78
N LEU A 152 -2.07 -2.81 10.91
CA LEU A 152 -0.81 -2.47 11.59
C LEU A 152 0.07 -1.53 10.75
N LEU A 153 0.06 -1.68 9.43
CA LEU A 153 0.81 -0.81 8.52
C LEU A 153 0.12 0.55 8.36
N LEU A 154 -1.21 0.55 8.20
CA LEU A 154 -2.04 1.72 7.92
C LEU A 154 -3.14 1.85 9.00
N PRO A 155 -2.79 2.35 10.21
CA PRO A 155 -3.74 2.47 11.30
C PRO A 155 -4.78 3.55 10.99
N LYS A 156 -6.06 3.25 11.24
CA LYS A 156 -7.21 4.15 10.99
C LYS A 156 -7.09 5.48 11.74
N SER A 157 -6.38 5.52 12.88
CA SER A 157 -6.12 6.75 13.63
C SER A 157 -5.26 7.78 12.88
N LYS A 158 -4.59 7.38 11.79
CA LYS A 158 -3.79 8.27 10.93
C LYS A 158 -4.43 8.49 9.55
N PHE A 159 -5.67 8.03 9.37
CA PHE A 159 -6.40 8.15 8.11
C PHE A 159 -7.05 9.52 7.97
N ASN A 160 -6.84 10.17 6.83
CA ASN A 160 -7.49 11.41 6.44
C ASN A 160 -8.27 11.17 5.14
N GLU A 161 -9.60 11.23 5.22
CA GLU A 161 -10.46 11.09 4.04
C GLU A 161 -10.37 12.34 3.16
N ILE A 162 -10.26 12.12 1.85
CA ILE A 162 -10.34 13.13 0.82
C ILE A 162 -11.65 12.89 0.06
N PHE A 163 -12.43 13.96 -0.07
CA PHE A 163 -13.75 14.00 -0.71
C PHE A 163 -13.67 14.36 -2.19
#